data_AF-A0A1L9TT94-F1
#
_entry.id   AF-A0A1L9TT94-F1
#
_cell.length_a   1.000
_cell.length_b   1.000
_cell.length_c   1.000
_cell.angle_alpha   90.00
_cell.angle_beta   90.00
_cell.angle_gamma   90.00
#
_symmetry.space_group_name_H-M   'P 1'
#
loop_
_entity.id
_entity.type
_entity.pdbx_description
1 polymer ?
#
loop_
_entity_poly.entity_id
_entity_poly.type
_entity_poly.pdbx_seq_one_letter_code
_entity_poly.pdbx_strand_id
1 'polypeptide(L)'
;ALAGQQVQAVWSGSTFSTAGPSGENVFVAGFSLIGENGEQIYNEAYPDGYNPCIYAGQEFQLEGGCLGGAWYSFRCQANQIGVPQQCEVMGPEGNSVGTGDGNDNTDFFGLGISISGTCRVQFELVDGIECGEDSGD
;
A
#
# COMPACT_ATOMS: atom_id res chain seq x y z
N ALA A 1 -22.40 1.23 8.16
CA ALA A 1 -21.34 0.21 8.17
C ALA A 1 -20.55 0.44 6.89
N LEU A 2 -19.23 0.59 7.00
CA LEU A 2 -18.36 0.51 5.83
C LEU A 2 -18.40 -0.97 5.41
N ALA A 3 -18.66 -1.24 4.14
CA ALA A 3 -18.92 -2.58 3.60
C ALA A 3 -18.08 -2.87 2.34
N GLY A 4 -16.98 -2.12 2.16
CA GLY A 4 -16.00 -2.36 1.12
C GLY A 4 -14.85 -3.25 1.60
N GLN A 5 -14.10 -3.82 0.67
CA GLN A 5 -12.96 -4.69 0.97
C GLN A 5 -11.86 -3.96 1.74
N GLN A 6 -11.26 -4.65 2.72
CA GLN A 6 -10.07 -4.15 3.43
C GLN A 6 -8.81 -4.34 2.56
N VAL A 7 -8.04 -3.27 2.42
CA VAL A 7 -6.80 -3.24 1.63
C VAL A 7 -5.69 -2.57 2.44
N GLN A 8 -4.46 -3.00 2.22
CA GLN A 8 -3.28 -2.41 2.84
C GLN A 8 -2.37 -1.76 1.77
N ALA A 9 -2.18 -0.45 1.89
CA ALA A 9 -1.15 0.28 1.15
C ALA A 9 0.19 0.17 1.87
N VAL A 10 1.25 -0.14 1.12
CA VAL A 10 2.61 -0.33 1.65
C VAL A 10 3.60 0.46 0.80
N TRP A 11 4.36 1.33 1.47
CA TRP A 11 5.55 1.98 0.93
C TRP A 11 6.78 1.34 1.53
N SER A 12 7.74 0.96 0.70
CA SER A 12 8.99 0.34 1.12
C SER A 12 10.19 1.09 0.55
N GLY A 13 11.09 1.53 1.44
CA GLY A 13 12.38 2.12 1.06
C GLY A 13 13.45 1.07 0.72
N SER A 14 13.16 -0.20 0.98
CA SER A 14 14.02 -1.37 0.75
C SER A 14 13.18 -2.61 0.41
N THR A 15 13.82 -3.76 0.22
CA THR A 15 13.12 -5.04 -0.02
C THR A 15 12.13 -5.34 1.11
N PHE A 16 10.85 -5.47 0.76
CA PHE A 16 9.78 -5.94 1.64
C PHE A 16 9.45 -7.41 1.33
N SER A 17 8.91 -8.18 2.29
CA SER A 17 8.49 -9.57 2.08
C SER A 17 7.19 -9.88 2.83
N THR A 18 6.10 -10.09 2.09
CA THR A 18 4.91 -10.79 2.61
C THR A 18 5.02 -12.28 2.34
N ALA A 19 4.47 -13.08 3.26
CA ALA A 19 4.26 -14.51 3.11
C ALA A 19 2.76 -14.76 2.93
N GLY A 20 2.28 -14.72 1.69
CA GLY A 20 0.89 -15.08 1.38
C GLY A 20 0.60 -16.57 1.62
N PRO A 21 -0.68 -16.99 1.60
CA PRO A 21 -1.09 -18.40 1.74
C PRO A 21 -0.48 -19.33 0.67
N SER A 22 -0.02 -18.80 -0.47
CA SER A 22 0.70 -19.53 -1.52
C SER A 22 2.22 -19.70 -1.25
N GLY A 23 2.76 -19.10 -0.18
CA GLY A 23 4.19 -19.13 0.12
C GLY A 23 5.06 -18.28 -0.83
N GLU A 24 4.44 -17.46 -1.67
CA GLU A 24 5.17 -16.54 -2.53
C GLU A 24 5.76 -15.39 -1.72
N ASN A 25 7.08 -15.23 -1.87
CA ASN A 25 7.83 -14.12 -1.30
C ASN A 25 7.76 -12.98 -2.33
N VAL A 26 7.04 -11.92 -2.01
CA VAL A 26 6.93 -10.79 -2.94
C VAL A 26 7.99 -9.75 -2.59
N PHE A 27 9.03 -9.64 -3.42
CA PHE A 27 10.21 -8.80 -3.22
C PHE A 27 10.10 -7.49 -3.97
N VAL A 28 9.63 -6.40 -3.34
CA VAL A 28 9.57 -5.13 -4.08
C VAL A 28 9.84 -3.89 -3.24
N ALA A 29 10.71 -3.03 -3.76
CA ALA A 29 10.88 -1.64 -3.33
C ALA A 29 9.86 -0.76 -4.06
N GLY A 30 9.35 0.28 -3.40
CA GLY A 30 8.39 1.22 -3.98
C GLY A 30 7.03 1.17 -3.30
N PHE A 31 5.95 0.94 -4.06
CA PHE A 31 4.58 0.96 -3.57
C PHE A 31 3.82 -0.32 -3.92
N SER A 32 3.01 -0.81 -2.98
CA SER A 32 2.15 -1.98 -3.19
C SER A 32 0.78 -1.81 -2.53
N LEU A 33 -0.25 -2.39 -3.14
CA LEU A 33 -1.53 -2.68 -2.50
C LEU A 33 -1.63 -4.17 -2.23
N ILE A 34 -1.97 -4.53 -1.00
CA ILE A 34 -2.08 -5.90 -0.52
C ILE A 34 -3.53 -6.14 -0.06
N GLY A 35 -4.11 -7.26 -0.50
CA GLY A 35 -5.46 -7.66 -0.11
C GLY A 35 -5.52 -8.26 1.28
N GLU A 36 -6.73 -8.56 1.74
CA GLU A 36 -6.98 -9.12 3.08
C GLU A 36 -6.29 -10.47 3.30
N ASN A 37 -6.12 -11.27 2.23
CA ASN A 37 -5.48 -12.59 2.31
C ASN A 37 -3.95 -12.50 2.13
N GLY A 38 -3.38 -11.29 2.05
CA GLY A 38 -1.94 -11.08 1.85
C GLY A 38 -1.49 -11.19 0.39
N GLU A 39 -2.42 -11.34 -0.55
CA GLU A 39 -2.18 -11.32 -1.98
C GLU A 39 -1.77 -9.92 -2.45
N GLN A 40 -0.85 -9.85 -3.41
CA GLN A 40 -0.46 -8.58 -4.00
C GLN A 40 -1.48 -8.19 -5.09
N ILE A 41 -2.21 -7.11 -4.84
CA ILE A 41 -3.20 -6.55 -5.76
C ILE A 41 -2.53 -5.63 -6.80
N TYR A 42 -1.59 -4.80 -6.34
CA TYR A 42 -0.88 -3.84 -7.17
C TYR A 42 0.56 -3.73 -6.70
N ASN A 43 1.46 -3.52 -7.64
CA ASN A 43 2.85 -3.20 -7.34
C ASN A 43 3.48 -2.36 -8.43
N GLU A 44 4.10 -1.26 -8.03
CA GLU A 44 4.89 -0.43 -8.90
C GLU A 44 6.01 0.22 -8.09
N ALA A 45 7.23 0.13 -8.62
CA ALA A 45 8.41 0.70 -7.98
C ALA A 45 8.41 2.23 -8.07
N TYR A 46 7.88 2.76 -9.19
CA TYR A 46 7.86 4.18 -9.50
C TYR A 46 6.48 4.63 -10.02
N PRO A 47 5.44 4.69 -9.17
CA PRO A 47 4.13 5.17 -9.60
C PRO A 47 4.25 6.63 -10.09
N ASP A 48 3.55 6.94 -11.17
CA ASP A 48 3.69 8.20 -11.93
C ASP A 48 5.13 8.52 -12.40
N GLY A 49 6.03 7.52 -12.42
CA GLY A 49 7.42 7.67 -12.86
C GLY A 49 8.40 8.19 -11.80
N TYR A 50 7.98 8.27 -10.52
CA TYR A 50 8.81 8.80 -9.43
C TYR A 50 8.83 7.87 -8.22
N ASN A 51 9.83 8.06 -7.34
CA ASN A 51 9.85 7.37 -6.05
C ASN A 51 8.58 7.70 -5.25
N PRO A 52 7.83 6.70 -4.76
CA PRO A 52 6.55 6.93 -4.09
C PRO A 52 6.69 7.51 -2.68
N CYS A 53 7.90 7.51 -2.12
CA CYS A 53 8.20 8.09 -0.82
C CYS A 53 9.56 8.78 -0.84
N ILE A 54 9.58 10.09 -0.58
CA ILE A 54 10.79 10.90 -0.55
C ILE A 54 10.79 11.82 0.67
N TYR A 55 11.94 12.41 0.99
CA TYR A 55 12.09 13.32 2.12
C TYR A 55 11.14 14.54 2.07
N ALA A 56 10.91 15.07 0.87
CA ALA A 56 9.99 16.20 0.65
C ALA A 56 8.51 15.81 0.76
N GLY A 57 8.20 14.52 0.89
CA GLY A 57 6.87 13.97 0.65
C GLY A 57 6.60 13.79 -0.85
N GLN A 58 5.92 12.71 -1.19
CA GLN A 58 5.38 12.48 -2.53
C GLN A 58 3.91 12.09 -2.40
N GLU A 59 3.11 12.53 -3.36
CA GLU A 59 1.75 12.06 -3.58
C GLU A 59 1.63 11.60 -5.03
N PHE A 60 0.95 10.47 -5.23
CA PHE A 60 0.51 10.00 -6.53
C PHE A 60 -0.92 9.49 -6.44
N GLN A 61 -1.58 9.37 -7.58
CA GLN A 61 -2.97 8.94 -7.64
C GLN A 61 -3.07 7.64 -8.44
N LEU A 62 -3.90 6.71 -7.96
CA LEU A 62 -4.27 5.53 -8.74
C LEU A 62 -5.75 5.58 -9.05
N GLU A 63 -6.08 5.29 -10.30
CA GLU A 63 -7.43 5.08 -10.81
C GLU A 63 -7.48 3.75 -11.56
N GLY A 64 -8.63 3.08 -11.49
CA GLY A 64 -8.92 1.93 -12.34
C GLY A 64 -8.33 0.63 -11.81
N GLY A 65 -8.29 -0.38 -12.68
CA GLY A 65 -8.03 -1.76 -12.27
C GLY A 65 -9.08 -2.23 -11.27
N CYS A 66 -8.64 -2.83 -10.16
CA CYS A 66 -9.54 -3.31 -9.13
C CYS A 66 -10.12 -2.21 -8.23
N LEU A 67 -9.66 -0.95 -8.36
CA LEU A 67 -10.23 0.20 -7.64
C LEU A 67 -11.53 0.71 -8.29
N GLY A 68 -12.14 -0.05 -9.21
CA GLY A 68 -13.47 0.21 -9.77
C GLY A 68 -13.65 1.57 -10.46
N GLY A 69 -12.56 2.23 -10.85
CA GLY A 69 -12.58 3.61 -11.40
C GLY A 69 -12.67 4.71 -10.33
N ALA A 70 -12.62 4.37 -9.04
CA ALA A 70 -12.43 5.34 -7.98
C ALA A 70 -10.97 5.81 -7.93
N TRP A 71 -10.79 7.09 -7.61
CA TRP A 71 -9.48 7.70 -7.41
C TRP A 71 -9.08 7.61 -5.94
N TYR A 72 -7.87 7.12 -5.69
CA TYR A 72 -7.24 7.18 -4.37
C TYR A 72 -5.91 7.92 -4.48
N SER A 73 -5.66 8.85 -3.56
CA SER A 73 -4.35 9.49 -3.43
C SER A 73 -3.53 8.79 -2.36
N PHE A 74 -2.27 8.54 -2.70
CA PHE A 74 -1.31 7.83 -1.88
C PHE A 74 -0.16 8.76 -1.58
N ARG A 75 -0.02 9.14 -0.31
CA ARG A 75 1.00 10.07 0.15
C ARG A 75 2.00 9.38 1.05
N CYS A 76 3.28 9.63 0.85
CA CYS A 76 4.33 9.17 1.76
C CYS A 76 5.47 10.18 1.89
N GLN A 77 5.92 10.37 3.12
CA GLN A 77 7.08 11.15 3.49
C GLN A 77 8.12 10.25 4.14
N ALA A 78 9.35 10.31 3.62
CA ALA A 78 10.51 9.62 4.17
C ALA A 78 11.34 10.56 5.05
N ASN A 79 12.28 10.00 5.82
CA ASN A 79 13.34 10.75 6.49
C ASN A 79 14.50 11.07 5.53
N GLN A 80 15.54 11.73 6.06
CA GLN A 80 16.72 12.17 5.29
C GLN A 80 17.54 11.02 4.69
N ILE A 81 17.38 9.79 5.18
CA ILE A 81 18.07 8.60 4.66
C ILE A 81 17.17 7.74 3.78
N GLY A 82 15.99 8.24 3.39
CA GLY A 82 15.08 7.57 2.46
C GLY A 82 14.18 6.51 3.10
N VAL A 83 14.10 6.46 4.43
CA VAL A 83 13.20 5.53 5.12
C VAL A 83 11.82 6.17 5.30
N PRO A 84 10.73 5.54 4.83
CA PRO A 84 9.36 6.01 5.07
C PRO A 84 9.09 6.31 6.55
N GLN A 85 8.44 7.44 6.84
CA GLN A 85 8.09 7.87 8.21
C GLN A 85 6.62 8.14 8.41
N GLN A 86 5.95 8.73 7.42
CA GLN A 86 4.53 9.02 7.48
C GLN A 86 3.91 8.69 6.14
N CYS A 87 2.75 8.06 6.16
CA CYS A 87 1.99 7.74 4.97
C CYS A 87 0.51 7.91 5.23
N GLU A 88 -0.20 8.21 4.16
CA GLU A 88 -1.62 8.54 4.20
C GLU A 88 -2.27 8.08 2.90
N VAL A 89 -3.49 7.59 3.03
CA VAL A 89 -4.37 7.28 1.90
C VAL A 89 -5.55 8.24 2.00
N MET A 90 -5.80 8.97 0.92
CA MET A 90 -6.99 9.78 0.77
C MET A 90 -7.96 9.06 -0.16
N GLY A 91 -9.20 8.94 0.27
CA GLY A 91 -10.28 8.37 -0.51
C GLY A 91 -10.73 9.31 -1.63
N PRO A 92 -11.67 8.84 -2.49
CA PRO A 92 -12.16 9.61 -3.64
C PRO A 92 -12.86 10.92 -3.26
N GLU A 93 -13.31 11.07 -2.02
CA GLU A 93 -13.90 12.31 -1.50
C GLU A 93 -12.86 13.35 -1.07
N GLY A 94 -11.55 13.05 -1.18
CA GLY A 94 -10.46 13.91 -0.74
C GLY A 94 -10.24 13.92 0.77
N ASN A 95 -10.91 13.03 1.51
CA ASN A 95 -10.72 12.84 2.95
C ASN A 95 -9.71 11.72 3.21
N SER A 96 -8.92 11.88 4.27
CA SER A 96 -8.06 10.80 4.78
C SER A 96 -8.92 9.59 5.17
N VAL A 97 -8.63 8.44 4.58
CA VAL A 97 -9.26 7.15 4.91
C VAL A 97 -8.33 6.25 5.74
N GLY A 98 -7.08 6.66 5.90
CA GLY A 98 -6.13 6.00 6.77
C GLY A 98 -4.78 6.70 6.79
N THR A 99 -4.11 6.62 7.93
CA THR A 99 -2.74 7.09 8.12
C THR A 99 -1.89 5.99 8.73
N GLY A 100 -0.58 6.13 8.54
CA GLY A 100 0.40 5.16 9.01
C GLY A 100 1.69 5.85 9.37
N ASP A 101 2.34 5.32 10.39
CA ASP A 101 3.70 5.69 10.76
C ASP A 101 4.67 4.64 10.22
N GLY A 102 5.79 5.11 9.71
CA GLY A 102 6.87 4.29 9.24
C GLY A 102 7.55 3.59 10.40
N ASN A 103 7.90 2.32 10.21
CA ASN A 103 8.67 1.58 11.19
C ASN A 103 10.07 1.25 10.67
N ASP A 104 11.07 1.63 11.47
CA ASP A 104 12.47 1.28 11.28
C ASP A 104 12.80 -0.13 11.81
N ASN A 105 11.86 -0.78 12.50
CA ASN A 105 12.01 -2.08 13.14
C ASN A 105 11.49 -3.23 12.26
N THR A 106 12.16 -4.38 12.34
CA THR A 106 11.65 -5.65 11.79
C THR A 106 10.51 -6.17 12.66
N ASP A 107 9.27 -5.93 12.23
CA ASP A 107 8.11 -6.55 12.87
C ASP A 107 7.61 -7.76 12.08
N PHE A 108 7.25 -8.79 12.84
CA PHE A 108 6.57 -9.99 12.37
C PHE A 108 5.08 -9.82 12.57
N PHE A 109 4.30 -9.89 11.49
CA PHE A 109 2.85 -9.88 11.57
C PHE A 109 2.30 -11.01 10.73
N GLY A 110 1.63 -11.97 11.38
CA GLY A 110 0.67 -12.96 10.85
C GLY A 110 1.08 -13.82 9.64
N LEU A 111 1.53 -13.17 8.56
CA LEU A 111 1.78 -13.67 7.22
C LEU A 111 2.91 -12.86 6.53
N GLY A 112 3.95 -12.35 7.23
CA GLY A 112 5.07 -11.65 6.57
C GLY A 112 6.15 -11.07 7.49
N ILE A 113 7.33 -10.80 6.93
CA ILE A 113 8.48 -10.18 7.60
C ILE A 113 8.73 -8.81 6.95
N SER A 114 8.50 -7.73 7.70
CA SER A 114 8.98 -6.42 7.25
C SER A 114 10.45 -6.28 7.59
N ILE A 115 11.30 -6.12 6.58
CA ILE A 115 12.66 -5.59 6.81
C ILE A 115 12.53 -4.07 6.93
N SER A 116 13.33 -3.49 7.81
CA SER A 116 13.38 -2.07 8.18
C SER A 116 13.05 -1.09 7.03
N GLY A 117 12.15 -0.14 7.32
CA GLY A 117 11.85 0.99 6.46
C GLY A 117 10.64 0.81 5.54
N THR A 118 9.51 0.48 6.15
CA THR A 118 8.20 0.49 5.48
C THR A 118 7.23 1.44 6.19
N CYS A 119 6.36 2.09 5.44
CA CYS A 119 5.17 2.76 5.96
C CYS A 119 3.92 2.10 5.39
N ARG A 120 2.89 1.93 6.22
CA ARG A 120 1.72 1.11 5.90
C ARG A 120 0.45 1.79 6.34
N VAL A 121 -0.59 1.70 5.51
CA VAL A 121 -1.94 2.18 5.82
C VAL A 121 -2.92 1.06 5.52
N GLN A 122 -3.73 0.67 6.51
CA GLN A 122 -4.92 -0.14 6.27
C GLN A 122 -6.10 0.79 6.06
N PHE A 123 -6.89 0.52 5.02
CA PHE A 123 -8.08 1.29 4.68
C PHE A 123 -9.11 0.38 4.01
N GLU A 124 -10.36 0.84 3.98
CA GLU A 124 -11.46 0.15 3.30
C GLU A 124 -11.70 0.82 1.94
N LEU A 125 -11.91 0.00 0.91
CA LEU A 125 -12.39 0.50 -0.37
C LEU A 125 -13.82 1.02 -0.24
N VAL A 126 -14.26 1.85 -1.21
CA VAL A 126 -15.66 2.23 -1.28
C VAL A 126 -16.53 1.00 -1.60
N ASP A 127 -17.78 1.05 -1.13
CA ASP A 127 -18.74 -0.05 -1.29
C ASP A 127 -18.93 -0.44 -2.76
N GLY A 128 -19.01 -1.75 -3.03
CA GLY A 128 -19.15 -2.30 -4.38
C GLY A 128 -17.85 -2.45 -5.16
N ILE A 129 -16.68 -2.27 -4.52
CA ILE A 129 -15.36 -2.49 -5.11
C ILE A 129 -14.65 -3.65 -4.39
N GLU A 130 -14.27 -4.66 -5.17
CA GLU A 130 -13.55 -5.84 -4.71
C GLU A 130 -12.29 -6.07 -5.59
N CYS A 131 -11.15 -6.26 -4.93
CA CYS A 131 -9.84 -6.58 -5.48
C CYS A 131 -9.43 -8.01 -5.08
N GLY A 132 -9.51 -8.98 -5.99
CA GLY A 132 -9.06 -10.36 -5.76
C GLY A 132 -8.99 -11.18 -7.05
N GLU A 133 -8.46 -12.41 -6.99
CA GLU A 133 -8.24 -13.33 -8.13
C GLU A 133 -9.51 -13.71 -8.91
N ASP A 134 -10.69 -13.26 -8.51
CA ASP A 134 -11.97 -13.62 -9.13
C ASP A 134 -12.71 -12.41 -9.74
N SER A 135 -11.99 -11.55 -10.45
CA SER A 135 -12.59 -10.86 -11.60
C SER A 135 -12.60 -11.82 -12.80
N GLY A 136 -13.31 -12.93 -12.63
CA GLY A 136 -13.60 -13.87 -13.70
C GLY A 136 -14.41 -13.19 -14.81
N ASP A 137 -13.82 -13.13 -16.00
CA ASP A 137 -14.53 -13.13 -17.28
C ASP A 137 -14.03 -14.32 -18.11
#